data_AF-A0A970XLW3-F1
#
_entry.id   AF-A0A970XLW3-F1
#
_cell.length_a   1.000
_cell.length_b   1.000
_cell.length_c   1.000
_cell.angle_alpha   90.00
_cell.angle_beta   90.00
_cell.angle_gamma   90.00
#
_symmetry.space_group_name_H-M   'P 1'
#
loop_
_entity.id
_entity.type
_entity.pdbx_description
1 polymer ?
#
loop_
_entity_poly.entity_id
_entity_poly.type
_entity_poly.pdbx_seq_one_letter_code
_entity_poly.pdbx_strand_id
1 'polypeptide(L)'
;GKEAKKAGKRRLFWKISGRVHWNSKSYIRDSQEFGALIKKAYTQMYNENPDFREALTSTRGKTLTHDIGKKRKRETILTIEEYIDCLMNLRENF
;
A
#
# COMPACT_ATOMS: atom_id res chain seq x y z
N GLY A 1 13.66 -14.97 -7.12
CA GLY A 1 13.76 -13.76 -6.28
C GLY A 1 14.77 -12.72 -6.77
N LYS A 2 16.06 -13.07 -6.82
CA LYS A 2 17.17 -12.13 -7.10
C LYS A 2 17.12 -11.52 -8.52
N GLU A 3 16.85 -12.34 -9.52
CA GLU A 3 16.81 -11.90 -10.93
C GLU A 3 15.60 -11.01 -11.26
N ALA A 4 14.42 -11.29 -10.70
CA ALA A 4 13.25 -10.43 -10.85
C ALA A 4 13.47 -9.03 -10.24
N LYS A 5 14.12 -8.98 -9.07
CA LYS A 5 14.51 -7.72 -8.40
C LYS A 5 15.55 -6.93 -9.23
N LYS A 6 16.47 -7.64 -9.89
CA LYS A 6 17.51 -7.05 -10.76
C LYS A 6 16.93 -6.54 -12.09
N ALA A 7 16.01 -7.27 -12.70
CA ALA A 7 15.28 -6.85 -13.90
C ALA A 7 14.40 -5.61 -13.63
N GLY A 8 13.71 -5.57 -12.48
CA GLY A 8 12.95 -4.40 -12.05
C GLY A 8 13.82 -3.17 -11.76
N LYS A 9 15.06 -3.37 -11.29
CA LYS A 9 16.04 -2.28 -11.06
C LYS A 9 16.42 -1.54 -12.35
N ARG A 10 16.48 -2.21 -13.51
CA ARG A 10 16.71 -1.55 -14.81
C ARG A 10 15.52 -0.71 -15.27
N ARG A 11 14.32 -0.93 -14.71
CA ARG A 11 13.06 -0.26 -15.06
C ARG A 11 12.60 0.68 -13.95
N LEU A 12 13.47 1.60 -13.54
CA LEU A 12 13.14 2.77 -12.72
C LEU A 12 12.17 3.76 -13.41
N PHE A 13 11.77 3.48 -14.66
CA PHE A 13 10.86 4.30 -15.46
C PHE A 13 9.56 4.63 -14.74
N TRP A 14 9.02 3.75 -13.89
CA TRP A 14 7.81 4.04 -13.13
C TRP A 14 8.05 5.09 -12.02
N LYS A 15 9.26 5.16 -11.44
CA LYS A 15 9.61 6.20 -10.45
C LYS A 15 9.65 7.59 -11.08
N ILE A 16 9.94 7.66 -12.37
CA ILE A 16 9.97 8.88 -13.17
C ILE A 16 8.58 9.21 -13.72
N SER A 17 7.93 8.24 -14.39
CA SER A 17 6.64 8.42 -15.06
C SER A 17 5.43 8.36 -14.12
N GLY A 18 5.61 7.86 -12.89
CA GLY A 18 4.53 7.60 -11.94
C GLY A 18 3.56 6.49 -12.39
N ARG A 19 3.79 5.79 -13.51
CA ARG A 19 2.83 4.82 -14.04
C ARG A 19 3.03 3.43 -13.43
N VAL A 20 2.02 2.95 -12.71
CA VAL A 20 1.97 1.61 -12.09
C VAL A 20 0.86 0.79 -12.73
N HIS A 21 0.97 -0.54 -12.73
CA HIS A 21 0.05 -1.42 -13.45
C HIS A 21 -0.52 -2.46 -12.49
N TRP A 22 -1.82 -2.67 -12.55
CA TRP A 22 -2.53 -3.69 -11.77
C TRP A 22 -3.70 -4.24 -12.58
N ASN A 23 -3.84 -5.57 -12.62
CA ASN A 23 -4.90 -6.28 -13.35
C ASN A 23 -5.13 -5.77 -14.78
N SER A 24 -4.07 -5.74 -15.60
CA SER A 24 -4.10 -5.25 -16.99
C SER A 24 -4.47 -3.76 -17.17
N LYS A 25 -4.64 -3.00 -16.07
CA LYS A 25 -4.92 -1.56 -16.09
C LYS A 25 -3.71 -0.76 -15.59
N SER A 26 -3.50 0.41 -16.21
CA SER A 26 -2.48 1.38 -15.77
C SER A 26 -3.10 2.43 -14.86
N TYR A 27 -2.38 2.80 -13.82
CA TYR A 27 -2.73 3.86 -12.88
C TYR A 27 -1.57 4.84 -12.75
N ILE A 28 -1.89 6.10 -12.46
CA ILE A 28 -0.89 7.06 -12.02
C ILE A 28 -0.76 6.96 -10.50
N ARG A 29 0.46 6.76 -10.01
CA ARG A 29 0.79 6.53 -8.60
C ARG A 29 0.26 7.62 -7.67
N ASP A 30 0.30 8.86 -8.13
CA ASP A 30 -0.16 10.03 -7.36
C ASP A 30 -1.65 10.34 -7.60
N SER A 31 -2.35 9.55 -8.42
CA SER A 31 -3.78 9.73 -8.65
C SER A 31 -4.62 9.27 -7.46
N GLN A 32 -5.77 9.92 -7.31
CA GLN A 32 -6.80 9.48 -6.37
C GLN A 32 -7.31 8.08 -6.71
N GLU A 33 -7.35 7.71 -7.99
CA GLU A 33 -7.79 6.37 -8.44
C GLU A 33 -6.89 5.27 -7.88
N PHE A 34 -5.57 5.46 -7.91
CA PHE A 34 -4.63 4.52 -7.31
C PHE A 34 -4.81 4.44 -5.79
N GLY A 35 -4.99 5.59 -5.12
CA GLY A 35 -5.31 5.62 -3.69
C GLY A 35 -6.59 4.86 -3.34
N ALA A 36 -7.64 4.99 -4.16
CA ALA A 36 -8.89 4.27 -3.99
C ALA A 36 -8.71 2.76 -4.22
N LEU A 37 -7.89 2.35 -5.20
CA LEU A 37 -7.53 0.95 -5.42
C LEU A 37 -6.86 0.35 -4.19
N ILE A 38 -5.88 1.04 -3.60
CA ILE A 38 -5.20 0.60 -2.38
C ILE A 38 -6.19 0.46 -1.22
N LYS A 39 -6.99 1.50 -0.95
CA LYS A 39 -8.01 1.44 0.12
C LYS A 39 -8.96 0.26 -0.06
N LYS A 40 -9.45 0.05 -1.29
CA LYS A 40 -10.33 -1.08 -1.63
C LYS A 40 -9.65 -2.42 -1.35
N ALA A 41 -8.38 -2.58 -1.74
CA ALA A 41 -7.63 -3.82 -1.49
C ALA A 41 -7.48 -4.11 0.01
N TYR A 42 -7.18 -3.07 0.82
CA TYR A 42 -7.11 -3.20 2.27
C TYR A 42 -8.47 -3.52 2.91
N THR A 43 -9.55 -2.89 2.46
CA THR A 43 -10.91 -3.22 2.92
C THR A 43 -11.29 -4.66 2.58
N GLN A 44 -10.97 -5.14 1.37
CA GLN A 44 -11.19 -6.54 1.00
C GLN A 44 -10.38 -7.49 1.90
N MET A 45 -9.10 -7.18 2.14
CA MET A 45 -8.25 -7.95 3.06
C MET A 45 -8.84 -8.01 4.48
N TYR A 46 -9.36 -6.89 4.99
CA TYR A 46 -10.02 -6.83 6.30
C TYR A 46 -11.28 -7.69 6.38
N ASN A 47 -12.08 -7.71 5.31
CA ASN A 47 -13.32 -8.48 5.27
C ASN A 47 -13.05 -9.99 5.13
N GLU A 48 -12.13 -10.36 4.25
CA GLU A 48 -11.87 -11.75 3.85
C GLU A 48 -10.89 -12.48 4.77
N ASN A 49 -10.02 -11.77 5.50
CA ASN A 49 -9.01 -12.37 6.38
C ASN A 49 -9.32 -12.11 7.87
N PRO A 50 -9.88 -13.12 8.60
CA PRO A 50 -10.18 -13.00 10.02
C PRO A 50 -8.95 -12.69 10.88
N ASP A 51 -7.80 -13.34 10.62
CA ASP A 51 -6.58 -13.16 11.41
C ASP A 51 -6.05 -11.73 11.29
N PHE A 52 -6.08 -11.17 10.08
CA PHE A 52 -5.69 -9.77 9.84
C PHE A 52 -6.63 -8.80 10.58
N ARG A 53 -7.94 -9.06 10.52
CA ARG A 53 -8.94 -8.27 11.23
C ARG A 53 -8.74 -8.32 12.74
N GLU A 54 -8.60 -9.51 13.32
CA GLU A 54 -8.39 -9.69 14.76
C GLU A 54 -7.09 -9.04 15.22
N ALA A 55 -6.00 -9.24 14.48
CA ALA A 55 -4.72 -8.59 14.76
C ALA A 55 -4.87 -7.06 14.75
N LEU A 56 -5.57 -6.49 13.77
CA LEU A 56 -5.78 -5.04 13.69
C LEU A 56 -6.65 -4.55 14.87
N THR A 57 -7.76 -5.23 15.19
CA THR A 57 -8.64 -4.88 16.31
C THR A 57 -7.90 -4.93 17.65
N SER A 58 -6.99 -5.90 17.85
CA SER A 58 -6.16 -6.02 19.07
C SER A 58 -5.22 -4.82 19.30
N THR A 59 -5.01 -3.98 18.29
CA THR A 59 -4.18 -2.77 18.36
C THR A 59 -4.98 -1.49 18.63
N ARG A 60 -6.29 -1.58 18.87
CA ARG A 60 -7.13 -0.42 19.17
C ARG A 60 -6.61 0.33 20.41
N GLY A 61 -6.55 1.66 20.31
CA GLY A 61 -5.98 2.52 21.35
C GLY A 61 -4.44 2.57 21.39
N LYS A 62 -3.74 1.80 20.54
CA LYS A 62 -2.28 1.86 20.39
C LYS A 62 -1.88 2.68 19.17
N THR A 63 -0.69 3.28 19.23
CA THR A 63 -0.09 3.95 18.07
C THR A 63 0.62 2.93 17.20
N LEU A 64 0.21 2.83 15.93
CA LEU A 64 0.89 2.01 14.93
C LEU A 64 2.00 2.83 14.28
N THR A 65 3.22 2.29 14.27
CA THR A 65 4.38 2.87 13.59
C THR A 65 4.97 1.86 12.61
N HIS A 66 5.57 2.37 11.55
CA HIS A 66 6.24 1.55 10.55
C HIS A 66 7.50 2.28 10.08
N ASP A 67 8.64 1.60 10.11
CA ASP A 67 9.97 2.13 9.78
C ASP A 67 10.48 1.61 8.43
N ILE A 68 9.85 0.56 7.90
CA ILE A 68 10.19 -0.03 6.60
C ILE A 68 9.45 0.74 5.49
N GLY A 69 10.22 1.35 4.59
CA GLY A 69 9.66 1.97 3.39
C GLY A 69 10.30 3.30 3.04
N LYS A 70 9.61 4.08 2.22
CA LYS A 70 10.01 5.43 1.82
C LYS A 70 8.86 6.40 2.05
N LYS A 71 9.17 7.65 2.36
CA LYS A 71 8.16 8.72 2.53
C LYS A 71 7.68 9.27 1.19
N ARG A 72 8.54 9.28 0.17
CA ARG A 72 8.22 9.84 -1.15
C ARG A 72 7.53 8.81 -2.03
N LYS A 73 6.36 9.16 -2.58
CA LYS A 73 5.57 8.32 -3.50
C LYS A 73 6.34 7.89 -4.76
N ARG A 74 7.26 8.73 -5.25
CA ARG A 74 8.15 8.37 -6.37
C ARG A 74 9.14 7.26 -6.01
N GLU A 75 9.41 7.02 -4.73
CA GLU A 75 10.40 6.05 -4.29
C GLU A 75 9.80 4.69 -3.91
N THR A 76 8.50 4.65 -3.61
CA THR A 76 7.76 3.47 -3.15
C THR A 76 6.30 3.44 -3.65
N ILE A 77 5.80 2.24 -3.93
CA ILE A 77 4.41 2.03 -4.37
C ILE A 77 3.41 2.34 -3.26
N LEU A 78 3.81 2.14 -2.01
CA LEU A 78 3.02 2.48 -0.82
C LEU A 78 3.94 3.19 0.16
N THR A 79 3.61 4.42 0.55
CA THR A 79 4.39 5.14 1.54
C THR A 79 4.10 4.60 2.93
N ILE A 80 5.01 4.87 3.87
CA ILE A 80 4.82 4.56 5.29
C ILE A 80 3.51 5.21 5.79
N GLU A 81 3.28 6.46 5.42
CA GLU A 81 2.07 7.21 5.78
C GLU A 81 0.82 6.55 5.20
N GLU A 82 0.79 6.25 3.89
CA GLU A 82 -0.38 5.60 3.27
C GLU A 82 -0.67 4.22 3.87
N TYR A 83 0.38 3.47 4.24
CA TYR A 83 0.22 2.18 4.91
C TYR A 83 -0.44 2.34 6.29
N ILE A 84 0.12 3.20 7.14
CA ILE A 84 -0.43 3.46 8.48
C ILE A 84 -1.84 4.02 8.36
N ASP A 85 -2.07 4.97 7.46
CA ASP A 85 -3.39 5.56 7.22
C ASP A 85 -4.41 4.51 6.82
N CYS A 86 -4.07 3.55 5.96
CA CYS A 86 -4.99 2.47 5.60
C CYS A 86 -5.37 1.63 6.83
N LEU A 87 -4.40 1.25 7.66
CA LEU A 87 -4.65 0.47 8.87
C LEU A 87 -5.48 1.24 9.89
N MET A 88 -5.15 2.51 10.14
CA MET A 88 -5.90 3.36 11.06
C MET A 88 -7.33 3.57 10.57
N ASN A 89 -7.52 3.86 9.28
CA ASN A 89 -8.85 4.01 8.69
C ASN A 89 -9.69 2.73 8.82
N LEU A 90 -9.11 1.55 8.60
CA LEU A 90 -9.83 0.29 8.79
C LEU A 90 -10.19 0.05 10.26
N ARG A 91 -9.27 0.35 11.18
CA ARG A 91 -9.47 0.14 12.62
C ARG A 91 -10.50 1.05 13.26
N GLU A 92 -10.63 2.29 12.79
CA GLU A 92 -11.57 3.27 13.37
C GLU A 92 -12.97 3.21 12.73
N ASN A 93 -13.07 2.77 11.47
CA ASN A 93 -14.35 2.71 10.74
C ASN A 93 -15.06 1.34 10.81
N PHE A 94 -14.41 0.31 11.36
CA PHE A 94 -14.96 -1.04 11.56
C PHE A 94 -14.70 -1.52 12.99
#